data_AF-A0A1E3B650-F1
#
_entry.id   AF-A0A1E3B650-F1
#
_cell.length_a   1.000
_cell.length_b   1.000
_cell.length_c   1.000
_cell.angle_alpha   90.00
_cell.angle_beta   90.00
_cell.angle_gamma   90.00
#
_symmetry.space_group_name_H-M   'P 1'
#
loop_
_entity.id
_entity.type
_entity.pdbx_description
1 polymer ?
#
loop_
_entity_poly.entity_id
_entity_poly.type
_entity_poly.pdbx_seq_one_letter_code
_entity_poly.pdbx_strand_id
1 'polypeptide(L)'
;MSHDLLDTLVNAQHTLMGWGGVPRDGFQQFAKELRGGGGELLRHLSIPQDEYQAFVKLFLVAHVGRPIVQIEQSVDLDRISHCTVRSFAQDSNLGITWEMFEQARNGVPESFIGLSRLLSPFYKPLNEIDIKDCPSKPGHIATRPILSQLGMILPGTVTFDNIQLHKYYNLNESITSINAAILAEQITTTQTAAVPDPVTLLISGKLTQTGERAVLGYHLPWFNSGDPDPCLLFQLSPLHDVFRGGNAVRPGWKIDSDENLIFRESSNGMALVLGKDCKRATVSHHVSGKGMYDATAWRGDWQADVQVEEIEI
;
A
#
# COMPACT_ATOMS: atom_id res chain seq x y z
N MET A 1 -10.97 -16.90 -20.88
CA MET A 1 -11.17 -16.49 -19.47
C MET A 1 -11.00 -17.65 -18.50
N SER A 2 -11.96 -18.58 -18.32
CA SER A 2 -11.81 -19.69 -17.35
C SER A 2 -10.58 -20.58 -17.63
N HIS A 3 -10.27 -20.77 -18.92
CA HIS A 3 -9.11 -21.52 -19.38
C HIS A 3 -7.77 -20.84 -19.05
N ASP A 4 -7.68 -19.52 -19.21
CA ASP A 4 -6.46 -18.75 -18.96
C ASP A 4 -6.16 -18.65 -17.45
N LEU A 5 -7.22 -18.64 -16.62
CA LEU A 5 -7.14 -18.77 -15.16
C LEU A 5 -6.57 -20.12 -14.74
N LEU A 6 -7.11 -21.21 -15.29
CA LEU A 6 -6.70 -22.57 -14.94
C LEU A 6 -5.26 -22.85 -15.37
N ASP A 7 -4.87 -22.34 -16.54
CA ASP A 7 -3.49 -22.43 -17.04
C ASP A 7 -2.53 -21.67 -16.10
N THR A 8 -2.91 -20.46 -15.66
CA THR A 8 -2.11 -19.68 -14.71
C THR A 8 -2.02 -20.37 -13.35
N LEU A 9 -3.14 -20.89 -12.83
CA LEU A 9 -3.21 -21.56 -11.52
C LEU A 9 -2.40 -22.86 -11.49
N VAL A 10 -2.41 -23.66 -12.56
CA VAL A 10 -1.66 -24.92 -12.61
C VAL A 10 -0.17 -24.68 -12.85
N ASN A 11 0.20 -23.71 -13.69
CA ASN A 11 1.62 -23.36 -13.87
C ASN A 11 2.21 -22.63 -12.65
N ALA A 12 1.37 -22.04 -11.78
CA ALA A 12 1.79 -21.45 -10.51
C ALA A 12 1.90 -22.46 -9.36
N GLN A 13 1.39 -23.69 -9.51
CA GLN A 13 1.58 -24.74 -8.51
C GLN A 13 3.04 -25.20 -8.49
N HIS A 14 3.51 -25.58 -7.30
CA HIS A 14 4.87 -26.06 -7.05
C HIS A 14 5.18 -27.27 -7.97
N THR A 15 5.88 -27.03 -9.07
CA THR A 15 6.38 -28.09 -9.94
C THR A 15 7.79 -28.46 -9.53
N LEU A 16 8.07 -29.76 -9.40
CA LEU A 16 9.43 -30.27 -9.23
C LEU A 16 10.29 -29.76 -10.39
N MET A 17 11.43 -29.13 -10.09
CA MET A 17 12.37 -28.65 -11.11
C MET A 17 12.67 -29.77 -12.12
N GLY A 18 12.33 -29.54 -13.39
CA GLY A 18 12.53 -30.49 -14.49
C GLY A 18 11.25 -31.03 -15.15
N TRP A 19 10.07 -30.71 -14.61
CA TRP A 19 8.79 -31.04 -15.25
C TRP A 19 8.28 -29.82 -16.05
N GLY A 20 8.02 -30.00 -17.34
CA GLY A 20 7.40 -28.96 -18.16
C GLY A 20 5.98 -28.68 -17.69
N GLY A 21 5.57 -27.40 -17.73
CA GLY A 21 4.20 -26.99 -17.44
C GLY A 21 3.19 -27.75 -18.31
N VAL A 22 1.97 -27.91 -17.81
CA VAL A 22 0.91 -28.60 -18.56
C VAL A 22 0.63 -27.79 -19.84
N PRO A 23 0.59 -28.42 -21.03
CA PRO A 23 0.35 -27.71 -22.27
C PRO A 23 -0.98 -26.94 -22.21
N ARG A 24 -0.95 -25.68 -22.67
CA ARG A 24 -2.07 -24.74 -22.70
C ARG A 24 -3.39 -25.41 -23.07
N ASP A 25 -3.43 -26.22 -24.13
CA ASP A 25 -4.67 -26.81 -24.64
C ASP A 25 -5.26 -27.94 -23.78
N GLY A 26 -4.51 -28.45 -22.79
CA GLY A 26 -4.93 -29.54 -21.90
C GLY A 26 -6.11 -29.19 -20.99
N PHE A 27 -6.34 -27.90 -20.71
CA PHE A 27 -7.39 -27.46 -19.78
C PHE A 27 -8.71 -27.10 -20.46
N GLN A 28 -8.79 -27.07 -21.79
CA GLN A 28 -10.02 -26.72 -22.48
C GLN A 28 -11.17 -27.68 -22.17
N GLN A 29 -10.87 -28.97 -22.03
CA GLN A 29 -11.86 -29.99 -21.72
C GLN A 29 -12.35 -29.87 -20.27
N PHE A 30 -11.43 -29.68 -19.32
CA PHE A 30 -11.74 -29.47 -17.91
C PHE A 30 -12.55 -28.18 -17.66
N ALA A 31 -12.21 -27.09 -18.37
CA ALA A 31 -12.95 -25.83 -18.32
C ALA A 31 -14.39 -25.95 -18.88
N LYS A 32 -14.63 -26.85 -19.84
CA LYS A 32 -15.97 -27.14 -20.37
C LYS A 32 -16.80 -27.95 -19.37
N GLU A 33 -16.19 -28.92 -18.69
CA GLU A 33 -16.83 -29.73 -17.65
C GLU A 33 -17.20 -28.88 -16.42
N LEU A 34 -16.33 -27.96 -16.01
CA LEU A 34 -16.58 -26.96 -14.96
C LEU A 34 -17.72 -25.99 -15.27
N ARG A 35 -18.00 -25.71 -16.55
CA ARG A 35 -19.17 -24.90 -16.96
C ARG A 35 -20.47 -25.71 -17.01
N GLY A 36 -20.38 -27.03 -17.14
CA GLY A 36 -21.53 -27.93 -17.28
C GLY A 36 -22.07 -28.47 -15.94
N GLY A 37 -21.24 -28.51 -14.90
CA GLY A 37 -21.64 -28.89 -13.53
C GLY A 37 -21.61 -27.67 -12.61
N GLY A 38 -22.66 -27.48 -11.80
CA GLY A 38 -22.89 -26.32 -10.94
C GLY A 38 -21.63 -25.71 -10.33
N GLY A 39 -21.50 -24.38 -10.43
CA GLY A 39 -20.30 -23.56 -10.23
C GLY A 39 -19.65 -23.54 -8.84
N GLU A 40 -19.66 -24.64 -8.10
CA GLU A 40 -19.04 -24.78 -6.77
C GLU A 40 -17.54 -25.15 -6.82
N LEU A 41 -17.03 -25.68 -7.93
CA LEU A 41 -15.69 -26.31 -7.98
C LEU A 41 -14.49 -25.35 -8.12
N LEU A 42 -14.68 -24.09 -8.54
CA LEU A 42 -13.56 -23.14 -8.74
C LEU A 42 -13.13 -22.41 -7.44
N ARG A 43 -13.96 -22.43 -6.40
CA ARG A 43 -13.65 -21.82 -5.09
C ARG A 43 -12.55 -22.55 -4.32
N HIS A 44 -12.16 -23.75 -4.76
CA HIS A 44 -11.12 -24.56 -4.13
C HIS A 44 -9.71 -24.33 -4.70
N LEU A 45 -9.57 -23.53 -5.76
CA LEU A 45 -8.26 -23.11 -6.27
C LEU A 45 -7.91 -21.75 -5.67
N SER A 46 -7.36 -21.79 -4.47
CA SER A 46 -6.93 -20.59 -3.73
C SER A 46 -5.44 -20.66 -3.41
N ILE A 47 -4.75 -19.53 -3.51
CA ILE A 47 -3.33 -19.42 -3.14
C ILE A 47 -3.23 -19.48 -1.60
N PRO A 48 -2.40 -20.37 -1.03
CA PRO A 48 -2.15 -20.38 0.42
C PRO A 48 -1.57 -19.04 0.89
N GLN A 49 -2.08 -18.53 2.01
CA GLN A 49 -1.71 -17.18 2.49
C GLN A 49 -0.25 -17.10 2.94
N ASP A 50 0.28 -18.18 3.52
CA ASP A 50 1.67 -18.32 3.97
C ASP A 50 2.66 -18.37 2.80
N GLU A 51 2.34 -19.14 1.75
CA GLU A 51 3.12 -19.17 0.51
C GLU A 51 3.14 -17.80 -0.17
N TYR A 52 1.96 -17.16 -0.27
CA TYR A 52 1.87 -15.82 -0.83
C TYR A 52 2.61 -14.78 0.02
N GLN A 53 2.59 -14.92 1.36
CA GLN A 53 3.35 -14.04 2.24
C GLN A 53 4.85 -14.14 2.00
N ALA A 54 5.39 -15.35 1.81
CA ALA A 54 6.80 -15.53 1.47
C ALA A 54 7.15 -14.80 0.14
N PHE A 55 6.25 -14.87 -0.84
CA PHE A 55 6.42 -14.17 -2.11
C PHE A 55 6.37 -12.65 -1.97
N VAL A 56 5.43 -12.13 -1.17
CA VAL A 56 5.33 -10.70 -0.85
C VAL A 56 6.59 -10.21 -0.10
N LYS A 57 7.16 -10.99 0.81
CA LYS A 57 8.44 -10.63 1.46
C LYS A 57 9.55 -10.46 0.43
N LEU A 58 9.66 -11.40 -0.52
CA LEU A 58 10.62 -11.34 -1.62
C LEU A 58 10.43 -10.06 -2.45
N PHE A 59 9.18 -9.69 -2.75
CA PHE A 59 8.86 -8.47 -3.48
C PHE A 59 9.27 -7.23 -2.72
N LEU A 60 8.92 -7.14 -1.43
CA LEU A 60 9.26 -6.00 -0.58
C LEU A 60 10.77 -5.79 -0.47
N VAL A 61 11.55 -6.87 -0.37
CA VAL A 61 13.01 -6.78 -0.36
C VAL A 61 13.56 -6.29 -1.69
N ALA A 62 12.99 -6.73 -2.81
CA ALA A 62 13.44 -6.35 -4.14
C ALA A 62 12.92 -4.99 -4.63
N HIS A 63 11.93 -4.42 -3.94
CA HIS A 63 11.29 -3.19 -4.37
C HIS A 63 12.10 -1.93 -4.06
N VAL A 64 13.01 -1.97 -3.08
CA VAL A 64 13.88 -0.81 -2.79
C VAL A 64 15.26 -1.31 -2.38
N GLY A 65 16.28 -0.86 -3.10
CA GLY A 65 17.69 -1.17 -2.83
C GLY A 65 18.16 -2.52 -3.37
N ARG A 66 19.48 -2.68 -3.46
CA ARG A 66 20.10 -3.99 -3.76
C ARG A 66 19.88 -4.92 -2.56
N PRO A 67 19.55 -6.21 -2.78
CA PRO A 67 19.45 -7.20 -1.71
C PRO A 67 20.85 -7.54 -1.19
N ILE A 68 21.46 -6.62 -0.43
CA ILE A 68 22.80 -6.76 0.17
C ILE A 68 22.69 -7.10 1.66
N VAL A 69 21.50 -6.99 2.27
CA VAL A 69 21.32 -7.17 3.72
C VAL A 69 20.69 -8.53 4.02
N GLN A 70 21.17 -9.18 5.09
CA GLN A 70 20.59 -10.38 5.68
C GLN A 70 19.08 -10.20 5.91
N ILE A 71 18.28 -10.78 5.02
CA ILE A 71 16.81 -10.70 4.98
C ILE A 71 16.19 -11.33 6.24
N GLU A 72 16.94 -12.20 6.92
CA GLU A 72 16.45 -13.16 7.92
C GLU A 72 16.07 -12.58 9.30
N GLN A 73 16.19 -11.26 9.56
CA GLN A 73 15.97 -10.73 10.93
C GLN A 73 15.12 -9.45 11.06
N SER A 74 14.42 -9.00 10.01
CA SER A 74 13.55 -7.84 10.14
C SER A 74 12.15 -8.24 10.62
N VAL A 75 11.88 -8.11 11.92
CA VAL A 75 10.52 -8.25 12.50
C VAL A 75 9.51 -7.33 11.79
N ASP A 76 9.98 -6.18 11.29
CA ASP A 76 9.16 -5.26 10.51
C ASP A 76 8.74 -5.84 9.15
N LEU A 77 9.61 -6.58 8.46
CA LEU A 77 9.31 -7.19 7.15
C LEU A 77 8.20 -8.25 7.27
N ASP A 78 8.22 -9.06 8.34
CA ASP A 78 7.19 -10.05 8.59
C ASP A 78 5.83 -9.40 8.83
N ARG A 79 5.78 -8.36 9.67
CA ARG A 79 4.54 -7.61 9.90
C ARG A 79 4.04 -6.93 8.64
N ILE A 80 4.92 -6.30 7.87
CA ILE A 80 4.58 -5.55 6.65
C ILE A 80 4.09 -6.49 5.55
N SER A 81 4.75 -7.63 5.34
CA SER A 81 4.26 -8.66 4.42
C SER A 81 2.89 -9.17 4.83
N HIS A 82 2.66 -9.42 6.12
CA HIS A 82 1.35 -9.81 6.62
C HIS A 82 0.28 -8.73 6.36
N CYS A 83 0.58 -7.45 6.59
CA CYS A 83 -0.33 -6.34 6.30
C CYS A 83 -0.71 -6.29 4.81
N THR A 84 0.25 -6.53 3.90
CA THR A 84 -0.01 -6.59 2.46
C THR A 84 -0.83 -7.81 2.08
N VAL A 85 -0.54 -9.00 2.62
CA VAL A 85 -1.27 -10.24 2.32
C VAL A 85 -2.73 -10.15 2.76
N ARG A 86 -3.03 -9.49 3.89
CA ARG A 86 -4.41 -9.27 4.36
C ARG A 86 -5.29 -8.53 3.35
N SER A 87 -4.70 -7.75 2.44
CA SER A 87 -5.43 -7.09 1.35
C SER A 87 -5.86 -8.05 0.26
N PHE A 88 -5.12 -9.16 0.09
CA PHE A 88 -5.41 -10.24 -0.85
C PHE A 88 -6.27 -11.35 -0.20
N ALA A 89 -6.19 -11.52 1.12
CA ALA A 89 -6.95 -12.50 1.89
C ALA A 89 -8.20 -11.87 2.54
N GLN A 90 -9.16 -11.46 1.71
CA GLN A 90 -10.34 -10.69 2.16
C GLN A 90 -11.32 -11.51 3.03
N ASP A 91 -11.34 -12.84 2.86
CA ASP A 91 -12.05 -13.78 3.74
C ASP A 91 -11.03 -14.70 4.40
N SER A 92 -10.93 -14.64 5.73
CA SER A 92 -9.97 -15.44 6.50
C SER A 92 -10.25 -16.95 6.46
N ASN A 93 -11.46 -17.35 6.09
CA ASN A 93 -11.84 -18.77 6.00
C ASN A 93 -11.46 -19.39 4.65
N LEU A 94 -11.01 -18.58 3.70
CA LEU A 94 -10.59 -19.00 2.37
C LEU A 94 -9.09 -18.68 2.18
N GLY A 95 -8.44 -19.43 1.29
CA GLY A 95 -7.19 -18.93 0.71
C GLY A 95 -7.46 -17.72 -0.20
N ILE A 96 -6.41 -17.17 -0.81
CA ILE A 96 -6.56 -16.04 -1.73
C ILE A 96 -7.17 -16.55 -3.03
N THR A 97 -8.43 -16.20 -3.30
CA THR A 97 -9.08 -16.54 -4.58
C THR A 97 -8.61 -15.62 -5.70
N TRP A 98 -8.86 -16.01 -6.95
CA TRP A 98 -8.53 -15.18 -8.09
C TRP A 98 -9.21 -13.81 -8.07
N GLU A 99 -10.49 -13.76 -7.67
CA GLU A 99 -11.26 -12.51 -7.58
C GLU A 99 -10.66 -11.58 -6.52
N MET A 100 -10.30 -12.12 -5.35
CA MET A 100 -9.64 -11.34 -4.30
C MET A 100 -8.28 -10.81 -4.78
N PHE A 101 -7.53 -11.65 -5.48
CA PHE A 101 -6.23 -11.29 -6.03
C PHE A 101 -6.31 -10.16 -7.06
N GLU A 102 -7.18 -10.29 -8.06
CA GLU A 102 -7.38 -9.24 -9.08
C GLU A 102 -7.86 -7.93 -8.47
N GLN A 103 -8.79 -8.00 -7.51
CA GLN A 103 -9.26 -6.81 -6.81
C GLN A 103 -8.15 -6.12 -6.01
N ALA A 104 -7.37 -6.88 -5.22
CA ALA A 104 -6.29 -6.35 -4.41
C ALA A 104 -5.16 -5.78 -5.26
N ARG A 105 -4.81 -6.46 -6.36
CA ARG A 105 -3.79 -6.03 -7.32
C ARG A 105 -4.07 -4.65 -7.90
N ASN A 106 -5.34 -4.30 -8.15
CA ASN A 106 -5.69 -2.96 -8.63
C ASN A 106 -5.36 -1.85 -7.61
N GLY A 107 -5.35 -2.17 -6.31
CA GLY A 107 -4.92 -1.25 -5.24
C GLY A 107 -3.40 -1.06 -5.16
N VAL A 108 -2.63 -2.11 -5.50
CA VAL A 108 -1.16 -2.15 -5.47
C VAL A 108 -0.59 -2.48 -6.86
N PRO A 109 -0.78 -1.62 -7.87
CA PRO A 109 -0.49 -1.96 -9.28
C PRO A 109 0.96 -2.38 -9.52
N GLU A 110 1.89 -1.95 -8.65
CA GLU A 110 3.33 -2.20 -8.80
C GLU A 110 3.87 -3.24 -7.85
N SER A 111 3.01 -4.04 -7.21
CA SER A 111 3.43 -5.13 -6.32
C SER A 111 4.42 -6.09 -6.97
N PHE A 112 4.40 -6.20 -8.31
CA PHE A 112 5.27 -7.08 -9.11
C PHE A 112 6.54 -6.41 -9.66
N ILE A 113 6.77 -5.11 -9.43
CA ILE A 113 8.06 -4.49 -9.81
C ILE A 113 9.21 -5.19 -9.11
N GLY A 114 9.06 -5.56 -7.83
CA GLY A 114 10.06 -6.34 -7.10
C GLY A 114 10.43 -7.63 -7.82
N LEU A 115 9.44 -8.37 -8.34
CA LEU A 115 9.68 -9.57 -9.15
C LEU A 115 10.43 -9.25 -10.45
N SER A 116 9.96 -8.22 -11.18
CA SER A 116 10.63 -7.77 -12.41
C SER A 116 12.08 -7.41 -12.16
N ARG A 117 12.40 -6.76 -11.04
CA ARG A 117 13.77 -6.43 -10.65
C ARG A 117 14.61 -7.65 -10.31
N LEU A 118 14.06 -8.62 -9.58
CA LEU A 118 14.74 -9.88 -9.28
C LEU A 118 15.05 -10.69 -10.53
N LEU A 119 14.14 -10.68 -11.49
CA LEU A 119 14.31 -11.42 -12.73
C LEU A 119 15.15 -10.66 -13.76
N SER A 120 15.25 -9.32 -13.65
CA SER A 120 15.96 -8.47 -14.61
C SER A 120 17.40 -8.90 -14.94
N PRO A 121 18.24 -9.43 -14.01
CA PRO A 121 19.59 -9.88 -14.35
C PRO A 121 19.61 -11.03 -15.37
N PHE A 122 18.52 -11.79 -15.53
CA PHE A 122 18.45 -12.90 -16.48
C PHE A 122 18.20 -12.45 -17.92
N TYR A 123 17.71 -11.22 -18.13
CA TYR A 123 17.32 -10.73 -19.46
C TYR A 123 17.77 -9.28 -19.74
N LYS A 124 18.40 -8.59 -18.79
CA LYS A 124 18.99 -7.26 -18.96
C LYS A 124 20.46 -7.25 -18.54
N PRO A 125 21.31 -6.49 -19.25
CA PRO A 125 22.65 -6.16 -18.79
C PRO A 125 22.64 -5.54 -17.38
N LEU A 126 23.64 -5.88 -16.54
CA LEU A 126 23.72 -5.44 -15.13
C LEU A 126 23.73 -3.91 -14.96
N ASN A 127 24.21 -3.17 -15.97
CA ASN A 127 24.23 -1.70 -16.03
C ASN A 127 22.89 -1.07 -16.40
N GLU A 128 21.89 -1.87 -16.82
CA GLU A 128 20.52 -1.46 -17.12
C GLU A 128 19.53 -1.89 -16.04
N ILE A 129 20.03 -2.48 -14.95
CA ILE A 129 19.21 -2.88 -13.82
C ILE A 129 18.81 -1.62 -13.05
N ASP A 130 17.53 -1.26 -13.16
CA ASP A 130 16.87 -0.24 -12.33
C ASP A 130 16.65 -0.76 -10.90
N ILE A 131 17.73 -1.13 -10.22
CA ILE A 131 17.70 -1.22 -8.76
C ILE A 131 17.99 0.19 -8.26
N LYS A 132 16.90 0.91 -8.00
CA LYS A 132 16.93 2.19 -7.30
C LYS A 132 17.65 2.03 -5.97
N ASP A 133 18.63 2.89 -5.73
CA ASP A 133 19.33 2.92 -4.46
C ASP A 133 18.33 3.36 -3.39
N CYS A 134 18.22 2.59 -2.30
CA CYS A 134 17.48 3.08 -1.14
C CYS A 134 18.09 4.44 -0.71
N PRO A 135 17.28 5.36 -0.15
CA PRO A 135 17.84 6.47 0.59
C PRO A 135 18.85 5.93 1.61
N SER A 136 20.03 6.57 1.65
CA SER A 136 21.17 6.10 2.45
C SER A 136 20.86 5.98 3.94
N LYS A 137 19.84 6.72 4.42
CA LYS A 137 19.30 6.65 5.78
C LYS A 137 17.77 6.51 5.71
N PRO A 138 17.19 5.37 6.15
CA PRO A 138 15.75 5.26 6.30
C PRO A 138 15.25 6.22 7.40
N GLY A 139 13.98 6.59 7.30
CA GLY A 139 13.28 7.36 8.33
C GLY A 139 12.96 6.54 9.57
N HIS A 140 12.22 7.14 10.50
CA HIS A 140 11.79 6.49 11.74
C HIS A 140 10.56 5.61 11.50
N ILE A 141 9.57 6.17 10.81
CA ILE A 141 8.41 5.46 10.26
C ILE A 141 8.74 4.92 8.88
N ALA A 142 9.39 5.71 8.02
CA ALA A 142 9.77 5.33 6.64
C ALA A 142 10.98 4.39 6.60
N THR A 143 10.86 3.24 7.27
CA THR A 143 11.83 2.15 7.20
C THR A 143 11.87 1.57 5.79
N ARG A 144 12.92 0.81 5.45
CA ARG A 144 13.05 0.22 4.10
C ARG A 144 11.82 -0.58 3.66
N PRO A 145 11.25 -1.51 4.45
CA PRO A 145 10.06 -2.22 3.99
C PRO A 145 8.79 -1.34 3.91
N ILE A 146 8.70 -0.24 4.68
CA ILE A 146 7.64 0.76 4.52
C ILE A 146 7.81 1.52 3.20
N LEU A 147 9.02 1.96 2.87
CA LEU A 147 9.33 2.55 1.57
C LEU A 147 9.02 1.59 0.42
N SER A 148 9.24 0.29 0.60
CA SER A 148 8.83 -0.74 -0.36
C SER A 148 7.32 -0.83 -0.53
N GLN A 149 6.53 -0.81 0.56
CA GLN A 149 5.06 -0.75 0.45
C GLN A 149 4.60 0.53 -0.24
N LEU A 150 5.18 1.69 0.09
CA LEU A 150 4.90 2.95 -0.59
C LEU A 150 5.22 2.87 -2.08
N GLY A 151 6.33 2.23 -2.44
CA GLY A 151 6.70 2.02 -3.83
C GLY A 151 5.70 1.17 -4.61
N MET A 152 4.87 0.35 -3.96
CA MET A 152 3.81 -0.42 -4.64
C MET A 152 2.63 0.47 -5.08
N ILE A 153 2.49 1.65 -4.48
CA ILE A 153 1.29 2.50 -4.59
C ILE A 153 1.57 3.91 -5.12
N LEU A 154 2.83 4.38 -5.04
CA LEU A 154 3.30 5.69 -5.51
C LEU A 154 4.25 5.63 -6.74
N PRO A 155 4.10 4.70 -7.70
CA PRO A 155 4.96 4.74 -8.89
C PRO A 155 4.74 6.02 -9.67
N GLY A 156 5.83 6.56 -10.24
CA GLY A 156 5.76 7.74 -11.10
C GLY A 156 5.54 9.07 -10.37
N THR A 157 5.05 9.05 -9.13
CA THR A 157 4.87 10.27 -8.32
C THR A 157 6.02 10.50 -7.34
N VAL A 158 6.82 9.48 -7.03
CA VAL A 158 7.96 9.58 -6.11
C VAL A 158 9.23 9.01 -6.75
N THR A 159 10.29 9.82 -6.75
CA THR A 159 11.65 9.35 -7.04
C THR A 159 12.29 8.88 -5.74
N PHE A 160 12.16 7.59 -5.43
CA PHE A 160 12.65 7.00 -4.17
C PHE A 160 14.16 7.17 -3.94
N ASP A 161 14.96 7.32 -4.99
CA ASP A 161 16.41 7.62 -4.87
C ASP A 161 16.67 9.01 -4.27
N ASN A 162 15.71 9.93 -4.43
CA ASN A 162 15.81 11.32 -4.01
C ASN A 162 14.90 11.65 -2.83
N ILE A 163 14.24 10.65 -2.22
CA ILE A 163 13.37 10.90 -1.07
C ILE A 163 14.22 11.36 0.12
N GLN A 164 13.79 12.44 0.78
CA GLN A 164 14.48 13.02 1.93
C GLN A 164 13.50 13.20 3.07
N LEU A 165 13.95 12.85 4.28
CA LEU A 165 13.24 13.19 5.50
C LEU A 165 13.25 14.71 5.68
N HIS A 166 12.08 15.35 5.64
CA HIS A 166 11.94 16.77 5.89
C HIS A 166 11.79 17.05 7.39
N LYS A 167 10.86 16.34 8.05
CA LYS A 167 10.59 16.48 9.49
C LYS A 167 10.16 15.17 10.13
N TYR A 168 10.55 15.00 11.38
CA TYR A 168 10.14 13.90 12.24
C TYR A 168 9.71 14.44 13.60
N TYR A 169 8.60 13.90 14.12
CA TYR A 169 8.04 14.25 15.42
C TYR A 169 7.76 12.98 16.21
N ASN A 170 8.42 12.83 17.36
CA ASN A 170 8.07 11.83 18.36
C ASN A 170 7.12 12.45 19.40
N LEU A 171 5.86 12.03 19.42
CA LEU A 171 4.83 12.59 20.30
C LEU A 171 4.84 11.98 21.70
N ASN A 172 5.59 10.90 21.91
CA ASN A 172 5.84 10.33 23.24
C ASN A 172 6.86 11.15 24.04
N GLU A 173 7.68 11.97 23.35
CA GLU A 173 8.64 12.85 23.99
C GLU A 173 7.98 14.16 24.40
N SER A 174 8.07 14.52 25.68
CA SER A 174 7.39 15.68 26.27
C SER A 174 7.83 17.04 25.71
N ILE A 175 8.92 17.08 24.93
CA ILE A 175 9.54 18.31 24.41
C ILE A 175 9.00 18.64 23.01
N THR A 176 8.42 17.67 22.30
CA THR A 176 7.92 17.85 20.94
C THR A 176 6.55 18.51 20.95
N SER A 177 6.50 19.85 20.83
CA SER A 177 5.24 20.56 20.63
C SER A 177 4.94 20.69 19.13
N ILE A 178 4.00 19.89 18.63
CA ILE A 178 3.38 20.08 17.31
C ILE A 178 1.87 20.17 17.48
N ASN A 179 1.21 20.88 16.57
CA ASN A 179 -0.23 20.91 16.44
C ASN A 179 -0.62 20.80 14.95
N ALA A 180 -1.91 20.59 14.70
CA ALA A 180 -2.43 20.37 13.35
C ALA A 180 -2.15 21.54 12.40
N ALA A 181 -2.20 22.78 12.88
CA ALA A 181 -1.92 23.99 12.09
C ALA A 181 -0.44 24.07 11.67
N ILE A 182 0.49 23.81 12.60
CA ILE A 182 1.93 23.75 12.31
C ILE A 182 2.21 22.63 11.30
N LEU A 183 1.59 21.46 11.45
CA LEU A 183 1.76 20.36 10.50
C LEU A 183 1.26 20.74 9.10
N ALA A 184 0.09 21.36 9.00
CA ALA A 184 -0.47 21.86 7.74
C ALA A 184 0.44 22.92 7.08
N GLU A 185 1.02 23.82 7.88
CA GLU A 185 2.01 24.78 7.40
C GLU A 185 3.26 24.07 6.87
N GLN A 186 3.80 23.06 7.58
CA GLN A 186 4.95 22.29 7.10
C GLN A 186 4.66 21.66 5.73
N ILE A 187 3.53 20.97 5.59
CA ILE A 187 3.10 20.36 4.32
C ILE A 187 3.03 21.41 3.21
N THR A 188 2.51 22.60 3.51
CA THR A 188 2.37 23.70 2.54
C THR A 188 3.73 24.29 2.16
N THR A 189 4.61 24.53 3.13
CA THR A 189 5.92 25.17 2.90
C THR A 189 6.88 24.30 2.08
N THR A 190 6.73 22.97 2.14
CA THR A 190 7.47 22.04 1.27
C THR A 190 7.08 22.22 -0.21
N GLN A 191 5.90 22.79 -0.48
CA GLN A 191 5.45 23.10 -1.83
C GLN A 191 5.93 24.50 -2.25
N THR A 192 7.16 24.61 -2.76
CA THR A 192 7.65 25.91 -3.25
C THR A 192 6.95 26.36 -4.54
N ALA A 193 6.83 27.67 -4.74
CA ALA A 193 6.10 28.26 -5.89
C ALA A 193 6.74 28.01 -7.27
N ALA A 194 7.99 27.54 -7.33
CA ALA A 194 8.72 27.33 -8.59
C ALA A 194 8.55 25.90 -9.12
N VAL A 195 8.63 24.90 -8.24
CA VAL A 195 8.33 23.48 -8.48
C VAL A 195 7.89 22.89 -7.14
N PRO A 196 6.61 22.54 -6.94
CA PRO A 196 6.19 21.94 -5.68
C PRO A 196 6.62 20.47 -5.65
N ASP A 197 7.55 20.16 -4.75
CA ASP A 197 7.98 18.79 -4.49
C ASP A 197 6.79 17.95 -3.97
N PRO A 198 6.74 16.65 -4.30
CA PRO A 198 5.75 15.75 -3.74
C PRO A 198 5.96 15.62 -2.23
N VAL A 199 4.86 15.54 -1.48
CA VAL A 199 4.89 15.39 -0.02
C VAL A 199 4.25 14.07 0.36
N THR A 200 4.90 13.29 1.22
CA THR A 200 4.33 12.07 1.80
C THR A 200 4.33 12.20 3.32
N LEU A 201 3.15 12.31 3.90
CA LEU A 201 2.94 12.32 5.34
C LEU A 201 2.72 10.89 5.83
N LEU A 202 3.49 10.47 6.84
CA LEU A 202 3.31 9.22 7.55
C LEU A 202 2.94 9.49 9.01
N ILE A 203 1.94 8.77 9.49
CA ILE A 203 1.44 8.83 10.87
C ILE A 203 1.47 7.41 11.43
N SER A 204 2.24 7.20 12.49
CA SER A 204 2.42 5.91 13.17
C SER A 204 1.89 6.00 14.59
N GLY A 205 1.22 4.94 15.04
CA GLY A 205 0.63 4.88 16.38
C GLY A 205 -0.03 3.54 16.65
N LYS A 206 -0.96 3.53 17.61
CA LYS A 206 -1.71 2.33 18.00
C LYS A 206 -3.21 2.53 17.88
N LEU A 207 -3.90 1.54 17.32
CA LEU A 207 -5.35 1.47 17.36
C LEU A 207 -5.79 1.40 18.82
N THR A 208 -6.65 2.32 19.25
CA THR A 208 -7.11 2.41 20.64
C THR A 208 -7.93 1.18 21.06
N GLN A 209 -8.63 0.53 20.12
CA GLN A 209 -9.45 -0.64 20.41
C GLN A 209 -8.64 -1.93 20.55
N THR A 210 -7.58 -2.11 19.75
CA THR A 210 -6.84 -3.39 19.65
C THR A 210 -5.42 -3.31 20.16
N GLY A 211 -4.86 -2.11 20.32
CA GLY A 211 -3.45 -1.88 20.60
C GLY A 211 -2.51 -2.19 19.42
N GLU A 212 -3.06 -2.62 18.28
CA GLU A 212 -2.28 -2.97 17.09
C GLU A 212 -1.63 -1.71 16.48
N ARG A 213 -0.43 -1.86 15.94
CA ARG A 213 0.25 -0.75 15.26
C ARG A 213 -0.56 -0.34 14.03
N ALA A 214 -0.77 0.96 13.88
CA ALA A 214 -1.35 1.57 12.69
C ALA A 214 -0.28 2.44 12.01
N VAL A 215 -0.21 2.35 10.68
CA VAL A 215 0.58 3.27 9.86
C VAL A 215 -0.35 3.78 8.77
N LEU A 216 -0.63 5.07 8.83
CA LEU A 216 -1.55 5.79 7.96
C LEU A 216 -0.77 6.88 7.24
N GLY A 217 -1.29 7.35 6.12
CA GLY A 217 -0.64 8.48 5.48
C GLY A 217 -1.44 9.15 4.40
N TYR A 218 -0.84 10.22 3.93
CA TYR A 218 -1.35 11.10 2.91
C TYR A 218 -0.23 11.40 1.91
N HIS A 219 -0.54 11.34 0.62
CA HIS A 219 0.40 11.69 -0.42
C HIS A 219 -0.16 12.80 -1.31
N LEU A 220 0.65 13.84 -1.46
CA LEU A 220 0.44 14.96 -2.36
C LEU A 220 1.46 14.87 -3.50
N PRO A 221 1.06 14.47 -4.71
CA PRO A 221 2.00 14.27 -5.80
C PRO A 221 2.44 15.60 -6.43
N TRP A 222 3.41 15.53 -7.34
CA TRP A 222 3.92 16.67 -8.11
C TRP A 222 2.80 17.47 -8.76
N PHE A 223 3.02 18.77 -8.91
CA PHE A 223 2.19 19.60 -9.78
C PHE A 223 2.97 19.87 -11.07
N ASN A 224 2.79 19.02 -12.08
CA ASN A 224 3.25 19.35 -13.42
C ASN A 224 2.17 20.14 -14.15
N SER A 225 2.57 20.98 -15.11
CA SER A 225 1.68 21.73 -16.00
C SER A 225 0.87 20.78 -16.90
N GLY A 226 -0.17 20.18 -16.34
CA GLY A 226 -1.05 19.15 -16.90
C GLY A 226 -2.13 18.77 -15.88
N ASP A 227 -2.86 17.67 -16.08
CA ASP A 227 -3.76 17.15 -15.05
C ASP A 227 -2.92 16.61 -13.88
N PRO A 228 -3.01 17.22 -12.69
CA PRO A 228 -2.24 16.77 -11.55
C PRO A 228 -2.69 15.37 -11.13
N ASP A 229 -1.74 14.48 -10.82
CA ASP A 229 -2.07 13.21 -10.18
C ASP A 229 -2.93 13.48 -8.93
N PRO A 230 -3.96 12.67 -8.67
CA PRO A 230 -4.85 12.87 -7.55
C PRO A 230 -4.10 12.65 -6.24
N CYS A 231 -4.43 13.46 -5.23
CA CYS A 231 -3.99 13.18 -3.87
C CYS A 231 -4.53 11.81 -3.45
N LEU A 232 -3.87 11.14 -2.51
CA LEU A 232 -4.37 9.87 -2.00
C LEU A 232 -4.17 9.75 -0.50
N LEU A 233 -5.05 8.99 0.13
CA LEU A 233 -4.84 8.46 1.47
C LEU A 233 -4.42 7.00 1.35
N PHE A 234 -3.67 6.52 2.33
CA PHE A 234 -3.29 5.13 2.39
C PHE A 234 -3.20 4.65 3.84
N GLN A 235 -3.35 3.35 3.98
CA GLN A 235 -3.10 2.60 5.20
C GLN A 235 -2.04 1.54 4.86
N LEU A 236 -0.94 1.50 5.59
CA LEU A 236 0.10 0.48 5.41
C LEU A 236 0.02 -0.62 6.47
N SER A 237 -0.61 -0.31 7.61
CA SER A 237 -0.82 -1.23 8.74
C SER A 237 -2.08 -0.85 9.52
N PRO A 238 -2.84 -1.80 10.07
CA PRO A 238 -2.63 -3.26 10.02
C PRO A 238 -3.05 -3.96 8.72
N LEU A 239 -3.60 -3.22 7.77
CA LEU A 239 -3.98 -3.71 6.45
C LEU A 239 -3.50 -2.71 5.39
N HIS A 240 -2.90 -3.20 4.31
CA HIS A 240 -2.45 -2.33 3.21
C HIS A 240 -3.64 -1.92 2.33
N ASP A 241 -3.98 -0.64 2.28
CA ASP A 241 -5.07 -0.14 1.44
C ASP A 241 -4.75 1.26 0.89
N VAL A 242 -5.35 1.59 -0.24
CA VAL A 242 -5.11 2.86 -0.95
C VAL A 242 -6.45 3.46 -1.35
N PHE A 243 -6.63 4.73 -1.02
CA PHE A 243 -7.87 5.47 -1.23
C PHE A 243 -7.56 6.65 -2.13
N ARG A 244 -7.83 6.49 -3.43
CA ARG A 244 -7.46 7.46 -4.45
C ARG A 244 -8.44 8.64 -4.44
N GLY A 245 -7.91 9.85 -4.49
CA GLY A 245 -8.67 11.09 -4.44
C GLY A 245 -9.09 11.58 -5.82
N GLY A 246 -9.76 10.75 -6.64
CA GLY A 246 -10.13 11.12 -8.02
C GLY A 246 -10.99 12.38 -8.12
N ASN A 247 -11.62 12.81 -7.01
CA ASN A 247 -12.40 14.06 -6.91
C ASN A 247 -11.81 15.05 -5.88
N ALA A 248 -10.60 14.80 -5.38
CA ALA A 248 -9.99 15.62 -4.34
C ALA A 248 -9.46 16.92 -4.93
N VAL A 249 -10.04 18.05 -4.51
CA VAL A 249 -9.43 19.37 -4.76
C VAL A 249 -8.13 19.45 -3.98
N ARG A 250 -7.04 19.84 -4.64
CA ARG A 250 -5.75 20.09 -3.96
C ARG A 250 -5.90 21.25 -2.95
N PRO A 251 -5.30 21.17 -1.75
CA PRO A 251 -4.30 20.19 -1.34
C PRO A 251 -4.89 18.94 -0.67
N GLY A 252 -6.16 18.64 -0.83
CA GLY A 252 -6.74 17.40 -0.30
C GLY A 252 -7.14 17.45 1.19
N TRP A 253 -6.92 18.59 1.85
CA TRP A 253 -7.16 18.74 3.30
C TRP A 253 -7.58 20.17 3.67
N LYS A 254 -8.12 20.32 4.89
CA LYS A 254 -8.45 21.60 5.52
C LYS A 254 -8.26 21.55 7.04
N ILE A 255 -8.13 22.72 7.65
CA ILE A 255 -8.29 22.88 9.11
C ILE A 255 -9.76 23.22 9.40
N ASP A 256 -10.40 22.51 10.33
CA ASP A 256 -11.78 22.81 10.75
C ASP A 256 -11.85 23.87 11.86
N SER A 257 -13.08 24.17 12.33
CA SER A 257 -13.31 25.13 13.42
C SER A 257 -12.74 24.70 14.76
N ASP A 258 -12.53 23.40 14.95
CA ASP A 258 -11.97 22.80 16.17
C ASP A 258 -10.43 22.67 16.06
N GLU A 259 -9.84 23.26 15.02
CA GLU A 259 -8.43 23.23 14.67
C GLU A 259 -7.88 21.81 14.37
N ASN A 260 -8.73 20.90 13.90
CA ASN A 260 -8.32 19.58 13.44
C ASN A 260 -7.87 19.64 11.98
N LEU A 261 -6.86 18.85 11.62
CA LEU A 261 -6.46 18.64 10.23
C LEU A 261 -7.26 17.50 9.61
N ILE A 262 -8.08 17.83 8.62
CA ILE A 262 -9.05 16.93 8.00
C ILE A 262 -8.66 16.66 6.55
N PHE A 263 -8.41 15.40 6.23
CA PHE A 263 -8.27 14.88 4.87
C PHE A 263 -9.60 14.28 4.39
N ARG A 264 -10.62 15.13 4.20
CA ARG A 264 -11.92 14.81 3.60
C ARG A 264 -12.73 16.08 3.34
N GLU A 265 -13.69 15.98 2.44
CA GLU A 265 -14.71 17.00 2.24
C GLU A 265 -16.15 16.47 2.43
N SER A 266 -16.41 15.21 2.07
CA SER A 266 -17.73 14.57 2.21
C SER A 266 -17.79 13.55 3.35
N SER A 267 -19.01 13.15 3.73
CA SER A 267 -19.27 12.08 4.72
C SER A 267 -19.02 10.67 4.18
N ASN A 268 -18.72 10.55 2.88
CA ASN A 268 -18.61 9.29 2.16
C ASN A 268 -17.17 9.05 1.74
N GLY A 269 -16.79 7.80 1.51
CA GLY A 269 -15.43 7.42 1.16
C GLY A 269 -14.53 7.28 2.38
N MET A 270 -13.22 7.46 2.16
CA MET A 270 -12.20 7.43 3.20
C MET A 270 -11.92 8.83 3.74
N ALA A 271 -11.70 8.93 5.05
CA ALA A 271 -11.26 10.15 5.70
C ALA A 271 -10.23 9.87 6.81
N LEU A 272 -9.32 10.82 6.96
CA LEU A 272 -8.38 10.90 8.06
C LEU A 272 -8.55 12.25 8.75
N VAL A 273 -8.74 12.24 10.06
CA VAL A 273 -8.84 13.45 10.89
C VAL A 273 -7.76 13.37 11.96
N LEU A 274 -6.83 14.32 11.95
CA LEU A 274 -5.82 14.48 12.98
C LEU A 274 -6.27 15.58 13.94
N GLY A 275 -6.36 15.24 15.22
CA GLY A 275 -6.79 16.17 16.26
C GLY A 275 -5.86 17.38 16.37
N LYS A 276 -6.37 18.49 16.93
CA LYS A 276 -5.62 19.74 17.16
C LYS A 276 -4.20 19.54 17.69
N ASP A 277 -3.97 18.63 18.64
CA ASP A 277 -2.66 18.37 19.26
C ASP A 277 -1.84 17.29 18.57
N CYS A 278 -2.33 16.76 17.44
CA CYS A 278 -1.76 15.64 16.69
C CYS A 278 -1.62 14.32 17.45
N LYS A 279 -2.13 14.20 18.70
CA LYS A 279 -1.97 12.98 19.52
C LYS A 279 -3.03 11.92 19.25
N ARG A 280 -4.12 12.32 18.59
CA ARG A 280 -5.19 11.42 18.19
C ARG A 280 -5.49 11.59 16.72
N ALA A 281 -5.68 10.47 16.03
CA ALA A 281 -6.24 10.46 14.70
C ALA A 281 -7.50 9.59 14.67
N THR A 282 -8.49 10.02 13.91
CA THR A 282 -9.69 9.22 13.62
C THR A 282 -9.71 8.92 12.13
N VAL A 283 -9.93 7.66 11.82
CA VAL A 283 -10.04 7.16 10.46
C VAL A 283 -11.46 6.62 10.27
N SER A 284 -12.13 7.07 9.22
CA SER A 284 -13.47 6.59 8.88
C SER A 284 -13.54 6.20 7.42
N HIS A 285 -14.25 5.11 7.16
CA HIS A 285 -14.46 4.56 5.84
C HIS A 285 -15.94 4.25 5.67
N HIS A 286 -16.53 4.82 4.63
CA HIS A 286 -17.95 4.69 4.31
C HIS A 286 -18.10 4.37 2.82
N VAL A 287 -18.69 3.22 2.49
CA VAL A 287 -18.82 2.70 1.12
C VAL A 287 -19.95 3.37 0.35
N SER A 288 -20.89 4.02 1.04
CA SER A 288 -22.04 4.65 0.40
C SER A 288 -21.66 5.94 -0.33
N GLY A 289 -21.98 6.06 -1.62
CA GLY A 289 -21.88 7.32 -2.37
C GLY A 289 -20.46 7.70 -2.80
N LYS A 290 -20.33 8.86 -3.46
CA LYS A 290 -19.05 9.35 -3.97
C LYS A 290 -18.28 10.08 -2.86
N GLY A 291 -17.13 9.54 -2.48
CA GLY A 291 -16.18 10.16 -1.56
C GLY A 291 -15.20 11.10 -2.27
N MET A 292 -14.54 11.94 -1.48
CA MET A 292 -13.35 12.65 -1.92
C MET A 292 -12.22 11.66 -2.23
N TYR A 293 -11.99 10.73 -1.30
CA TYR A 293 -11.13 9.56 -1.44
C TYR A 293 -12.00 8.31 -1.54
N ASP A 294 -11.78 7.48 -2.55
CA ASP A 294 -12.62 6.30 -2.81
C ASP A 294 -12.56 5.30 -1.65
N ALA A 295 -13.69 4.68 -1.32
CA ALA A 295 -13.76 3.61 -0.32
C ALA A 295 -13.58 2.23 -0.97
N THR A 296 -12.79 1.38 -0.31
CA THR A 296 -12.62 -0.03 -0.66
C THR A 296 -13.86 -0.86 -0.27
N ALA A 297 -14.70 -1.23 -1.25
CA ALA A 297 -16.03 -1.80 -1.03
C ALA A 297 -16.07 -3.05 -0.13
N TRP A 298 -15.11 -3.97 -0.27
CA TRP A 298 -15.12 -5.24 0.49
C TRP A 298 -14.91 -5.04 2.00
N ARG A 299 -14.31 -3.92 2.41
CA ARG A 299 -14.04 -3.63 3.82
C ARG A 299 -15.30 -3.22 4.60
N GLY A 300 -16.39 -2.89 3.90
CA GLY A 300 -17.61 -2.36 4.52
C GLY A 300 -17.36 -1.03 5.24
N ASP A 301 -18.36 -0.53 5.95
CA ASP A 301 -18.21 0.69 6.74
C ASP A 301 -17.45 0.42 8.05
N TRP A 302 -16.48 1.27 8.37
CA TRP A 302 -15.75 1.16 9.63
C TRP A 302 -15.19 2.51 10.09
N GLN A 303 -14.91 2.60 11.39
CA GLN A 303 -14.21 3.73 12.00
C GLN A 303 -13.23 3.21 13.04
N ALA A 304 -12.05 3.83 13.09
CA ALA A 304 -11.01 3.49 14.05
C ALA A 304 -10.37 4.76 14.62
N ASP A 305 -9.95 4.67 15.88
CA ASP A 305 -9.23 5.75 16.57
C ASP A 305 -7.81 5.30 16.83
N VAL A 306 -6.85 6.16 16.51
CA VAL A 306 -5.41 5.92 16.65
C VAL A 306 -4.85 6.88 17.68
N GLN A 307 -4.17 6.33 18.68
CA GLN A 307 -3.26 7.10 19.52
C GLN A 307 -1.96 7.28 18.74
N VAL A 308 -1.70 8.51 18.30
CA VAL A 308 -0.55 8.83 17.45
C VAL A 308 0.70 8.88 18.32
N GLU A 309 1.73 8.17 17.89
CA GLU A 309 3.03 8.10 18.57
C GLU A 309 4.10 8.89 17.79
N GLU A 310 4.04 8.86 16.46
CA GLU A 310 5.06 9.44 15.59
C GLU A 310 4.44 10.05 14.33
N ILE A 311 5.03 11.13 13.83
CA ILE A 311 4.69 11.75 12.53
C ILE A 311 5.98 12.00 11.75
N GLU A 312 5.97 11.68 10.46
CA GLU A 312 7.09 11.87 9.54
C GLU A 312 6.60 12.52 8.23
N ILE A 313 7.39 13.46 7.69
CA ILE A 313 7.17 14.14 6.41
C ILE A 313 8.40 13.96 5.53
#